data_AF-A0A2R7QM83-F1
#
_entry.id   AF-A0A2R7QM83-F1
#
_cell.length_a   1.000
_cell.length_b   1.000
_cell.length_c   1.000
_cell.angle_alpha   90.00
_cell.angle_beta   90.00
_cell.angle_gamma   90.00
#
_symmetry.space_group_name_H-M   'P 1'
#
loop_
_entity.id
_entity.type
_entity.pdbx_description
1 polymer ?
#
loop_
_entity_poly.entity_id
_entity_poly.type
_entity_poly.pdbx_seq_one_letter_code
_entity_poly.pdbx_strand_id
1 'polypeptide(L)'
;RIQGEQAFLNFKSREIGHTRQEFDYPIPVDDARALLALCVGGLIDKRRHLVRHAGLVWEVDEFLGDNAGLVVAEVELEHADQAIELPDWAGTEVTDQVRYYNLALAAHPYARWSAAERGP
;
A
#
# COMPACT_ATOMS: atom_id res chain seq x y z
N ARG A 1 -3.39 -11.64 0.41
CA ARG A 1 -3.22 -11.04 -0.94
C ARG A 1 -2.96 -12.15 -1.95
N ILE A 2 -3.35 -11.95 -3.21
CA ILE A 2 -2.99 -12.82 -4.34
C ILE A 2 -2.15 -11.99 -5.30
N GLN A 3 -1.04 -12.55 -5.79
CA GLN A 3 -0.10 -11.93 -6.71
C GLN A 3 0.22 -12.93 -7.83
N GLY A 4 -0.45 -12.79 -8.98
CA GLY A 4 -0.38 -13.79 -10.05
C GLY A 4 -0.79 -15.18 -9.55
N GLU A 5 0.13 -16.13 -9.64
CA GLU A 5 -0.07 -17.54 -9.23
C GLU A 5 0.34 -17.82 -7.77
N GLN A 6 0.68 -16.78 -6.99
CA GLN A 6 1.11 -16.91 -5.59
C GLN A 6 0.15 -16.18 -4.65
N ALA A 7 0.09 -16.62 -3.40
CA ALA A 7 -0.69 -15.96 -2.38
C ALA A 7 0.01 -15.91 -1.03
N PHE A 8 -0.30 -14.85 -0.28
CA PHE A 8 0.36 -14.51 0.96
C PHE A 8 -0.65 -14.01 2.00
N LEU A 9 -0.52 -14.46 3.24
CA LEU A 9 -1.26 -13.97 4.39
C LEU A 9 -0.36 -13.09 5.25
N ASN A 10 -0.77 -11.83 5.44
CA ASN A 10 0.03 -10.83 6.13
C ASN A 10 -0.66 -10.41 7.43
N PHE A 11 0.08 -10.41 8.53
CA PHE A 11 -0.34 -9.83 9.81
C PHE A 11 0.56 -8.66 10.13
N LYS A 12 -0.03 -7.50 10.39
CA LYS A 12 0.73 -6.29 10.75
C LYS A 12 0.24 -5.75 12.11
N SER A 13 1.14 -5.43 13.06
CA SER A 13 0.79 -4.91 14.42
C SER A 13 -0.07 -3.65 14.36
N ARG A 14 -0.81 -3.22 15.39
CA ARG A 14 -1.65 -1.99 15.25
C ARG A 14 -0.87 -0.68 15.46
N GLU A 15 0.45 -0.73 15.50
CA GLU A 15 1.29 0.43 15.77
C GLU A 15 1.20 1.45 14.63
N ILE A 16 1.21 2.74 14.98
CA ILE A 16 1.17 3.88 14.06
C ILE A 16 2.59 4.44 13.97
N GLY A 17 3.08 4.70 12.75
CA GLY A 17 4.41 5.26 12.48
C GLY A 17 5.22 4.45 11.47
N HIS A 18 6.49 4.81 11.31
CA HIS A 18 7.42 4.27 10.31
C HIS A 18 7.98 2.86 10.64
N THR A 19 7.68 2.31 11.82
CA THR A 19 8.10 0.95 12.21
C THR A 19 6.89 0.14 12.64
N ARG A 20 6.68 -1.01 12.00
CA ARG A 20 5.56 -1.92 12.30
C ARG A 20 6.03 -3.36 12.20
N GLN A 21 5.59 -4.21 13.15
CA GLN A 21 5.84 -5.65 13.02
C GLN A 21 4.96 -6.21 11.92
N GLU A 22 5.58 -6.91 10.98
CA GLU A 22 4.91 -7.57 9.86
C GLU A 22 5.33 -9.04 9.78
N PHE A 23 4.34 -9.91 9.64
CA PHE A 23 4.53 -11.33 9.40
C PHE A 23 3.92 -11.68 8.06
N ASP A 24 4.70 -12.30 7.19
CA ASP A 24 4.28 -12.66 5.85
C ASP A 24 4.42 -14.18 5.64
N TYR A 25 3.30 -14.86 5.37
CA TYR A 25 3.26 -16.31 5.21
C TYR A 25 2.76 -16.68 3.81
N PRO A 26 3.48 -17.52 3.06
CA PRO A 26 2.92 -18.10 1.84
C PRO A 26 1.75 -19.02 2.21
N ILE A 27 0.66 -18.93 1.45
CA ILE A 27 -0.52 -19.79 1.60
C ILE A 27 -0.97 -20.31 0.23
N PRO A 28 -1.70 -21.44 0.15
CA PRO A 28 -2.32 -21.88 -1.09
C PRO A 28 -3.23 -20.80 -1.69
N VAL A 29 -3.26 -20.69 -3.02
CA VAL A 29 -4.08 -19.69 -3.73
C VAL A 29 -5.57 -19.90 -3.46
N ASP A 30 -6.02 -21.16 -3.37
CA ASP A 30 -7.42 -21.49 -3.10
C ASP A 30 -7.84 -21.02 -1.69
N ASP A 31 -6.97 -21.20 -0.68
CA ASP A 31 -7.19 -20.68 0.67
C ASP A 31 -7.27 -19.16 0.66
N ALA A 32 -6.40 -18.49 -0.09
CA ALA A 32 -6.43 -17.04 -0.22
C ALA A 32 -7.72 -16.53 -0.87
N ARG A 33 -8.24 -17.23 -1.90
CA ARG A 33 -9.53 -16.91 -2.53
C ARG A 33 -10.68 -17.10 -1.55
N ALA A 34 -10.70 -18.19 -0.80
CA ALA A 34 -11.71 -18.45 0.22
C ALA A 34 -11.68 -17.36 1.31
N LEU A 35 -10.50 -16.98 1.80
CA LEU A 35 -10.34 -15.90 2.79
C LEU A 35 -10.79 -14.55 2.25
N LEU A 36 -10.45 -14.21 0.99
CA LEU A 36 -10.89 -12.96 0.36
C LEU A 36 -12.42 -12.91 0.19
N ALA A 37 -13.08 -14.04 -0.09
CA ALA A 37 -14.53 -14.11 -0.18
C ALA A 37 -15.24 -13.90 1.16
N LEU A 38 -14.54 -14.12 2.29
CA LEU A 38 -15.04 -13.83 3.63
C LEU A 38 -14.86 -12.36 4.04
N CYS A 39 -14.04 -11.58 3.32
CA CYS A 39 -13.86 -10.17 3.60
C CYS A 39 -15.14 -9.39 3.29
N VAL A 40 -15.71 -8.76 4.30
CA VAL A 40 -16.90 -7.90 4.15
C VAL A 40 -16.46 -6.46 3.98
N GLY A 41 -16.42 -6.00 2.72
CA GLY A 41 -15.99 -4.64 2.37
C GLY A 41 -14.48 -4.42 2.42
N GLY A 42 -14.02 -3.36 1.78
CA GLY A 42 -12.63 -2.91 1.88
C GLY A 42 -11.58 -3.74 1.14
N LEU A 43 -11.94 -4.28 -0.03
CA LEU A 43 -10.95 -4.88 -0.92
C LEU A 43 -10.08 -3.78 -1.54
N ILE A 44 -8.77 -3.89 -1.35
CA ILE A 44 -7.79 -3.07 -2.07
C ILE A 44 -7.32 -3.87 -3.27
N ASP A 45 -7.56 -3.31 -4.46
CA ASP A 45 -6.99 -3.77 -5.71
C ASP A 45 -6.03 -2.71 -6.24
N LYS A 46 -4.87 -3.14 -6.71
CA LYS A 46 -3.79 -2.26 -7.16
C LYS A 46 -2.81 -2.97 -8.07
N ARG A 47 -2.21 -2.21 -8.98
CA ARG A 47 -1.06 -2.63 -9.78
C ARG A 47 0.21 -2.05 -9.15
N ARG A 48 1.12 -2.92 -8.73
CA ARG A 48 2.41 -2.53 -8.17
C ARG A 48 3.48 -2.52 -9.26
N HIS A 49 4.15 -1.38 -9.40
CA HIS A 49 5.30 -1.18 -10.27
C HIS A 49 6.56 -1.06 -9.42
N LEU A 50 7.60 -1.82 -9.76
CA LEU A 50 8.89 -1.73 -9.08
C LEU A 50 9.81 -0.84 -9.91
N VAL A 51 10.21 0.31 -9.35
CA VAL A 51 11.04 1.31 -10.03
C VAL A 51 12.36 1.44 -9.30
N ARG A 52 13.48 1.23 -10.01
CA ARG A 52 14.82 1.45 -9.45
C ARG A 52 15.22 2.91 -9.62
N HIS A 53 15.62 3.56 -8.55
CA HIS A 53 16.10 4.94 -8.56
C HIS A 53 17.14 5.16 -7.46
N ALA A 54 18.28 5.77 -7.79
CA ALA A 54 19.36 6.09 -6.83
C ALA A 54 19.76 4.94 -5.89
N GLY A 55 19.78 3.70 -6.39
CA GLY A 55 20.14 2.51 -5.61
C GLY A 55 19.00 1.92 -4.76
N LEU A 56 17.85 2.58 -4.68
CA LEU A 56 16.65 2.10 -3.98
C LEU A 56 15.63 1.51 -4.96
N VAL A 57 14.76 0.64 -4.44
CA VAL A 57 13.60 0.12 -5.15
C VAL A 57 12.36 0.78 -4.57
N TRP A 58 11.67 1.53 -5.42
CA TRP A 58 10.39 2.15 -5.11
C TRP A 58 9.26 1.22 -5.54
N GLU A 59 8.33 0.97 -4.62
CA GLU A 59 7.06 0.31 -4.89
C GLU A 59 6.02 1.37 -5.23
N VAL A 60 5.69 1.52 -6.52
CA VAL A 60 4.68 2.46 -6.99
C VAL A 60 3.37 1.72 -7.19
N ASP A 61 2.40 1.99 -6.33
CA ASP A 61 1.07 1.39 -6.33
C ASP A 61 0.06 2.27 -7.07
N GLU A 62 -0.39 1.81 -8.23
CA GLU A 62 -1.54 2.34 -8.95
C GLU A 62 -2.81 1.64 -8.42
N PHE A 63 -3.62 2.35 -7.64
CA PHE A 63 -4.84 1.77 -7.06
C PHE A 63 -5.96 1.66 -8.11
N LEU A 64 -6.78 0.62 -7.97
CA LEU A 64 -7.88 0.28 -8.86
C LEU A 64 -9.23 0.31 -8.12
N GLY A 65 -10.33 0.09 -8.86
CA GLY A 65 -11.68 0.05 -8.31
C GLY A 65 -12.10 1.36 -7.62
N ASP A 66 -12.64 1.28 -6.42
CA ASP A 66 -13.06 2.46 -5.62
C ASP A 66 -11.90 3.38 -5.22
N ASN A 67 -10.65 2.92 -5.38
CA ASN A 67 -9.45 3.71 -5.15
C ASN A 67 -8.78 4.20 -6.45
N ALA A 68 -9.42 4.00 -7.61
CA ALA A 68 -8.87 4.41 -8.90
C ALA A 68 -8.54 5.90 -8.98
N GLY A 69 -7.38 6.20 -9.57
CA GLY A 69 -6.84 7.56 -9.69
C GLY A 69 -5.87 7.95 -8.58
N LEU A 70 -5.77 7.16 -7.51
CA LEU A 70 -4.74 7.30 -6.49
C LEU A 70 -3.48 6.53 -6.90
N VAL A 71 -2.32 7.19 -6.83
CA VAL A 71 -1.00 6.56 -6.97
C VAL A 71 -0.18 6.92 -5.75
N VAL A 72 0.38 5.90 -5.09
CA VAL A 72 1.27 6.08 -3.93
C VAL A 72 2.56 5.34 -4.19
N ALA A 73 3.69 5.97 -3.87
CA ALA A 73 5.00 5.35 -3.93
C ALA A 73 5.55 5.15 -2.52
N GLU A 74 6.03 3.95 -2.23
CA GLU A 74 6.67 3.57 -0.98
C GLU A 74 8.10 3.11 -1.28
N VAL A 75 9.02 3.39 -0.35
CA VAL A 75 10.41 2.93 -0.41
C VAL A 75 10.81 2.46 0.97
N GLU A 76 11.38 1.26 1.05
CA GLU A 76 11.93 0.73 2.29
C GLU A 76 13.35 1.24 2.51
N LEU A 77 13.61 1.75 3.70
CA LEU A 77 14.92 2.27 4.12
C LEU A 77 15.55 1.31 5.14
N GLU A 78 16.88 1.27 5.18
CA GLU A 78 17.63 0.51 6.18
C GLU A 78 17.47 1.11 7.58
N HIS A 79 17.28 2.44 7.67
CA HIS A 79 16.98 3.17 8.89
C HIS A 79 16.21 4.46 8.57
N ALA A 80 15.47 4.98 9.57
CA ALA A 80 14.58 6.13 9.39
C ALA A 80 15.28 7.40 8.86
N ASP A 81 16.53 7.64 9.26
CA ASP A 81 17.29 8.83 8.87
C ASP A 81 18.09 8.66 7.56
N GLN A 82 17.81 7.62 6.76
CA GLN A 82 18.54 7.36 5.53
C GLN A 82 18.24 8.47 4.51
N ALA A 83 19.30 9.13 4.03
CA ALA A 83 19.15 10.11 2.96
C ALA A 83 18.66 9.42 1.68
N ILE A 84 17.65 10.01 1.05
CA ILE A 84 17.08 9.53 -0.21
C ILE A 84 17.16 10.63 -1.28
N GLU A 85 17.49 10.23 -2.50
CA GLU A 85 17.26 11.06 -3.68
C GLU A 85 15.85 10.81 -4.18
N LEU A 86 15.01 11.85 -4.16
CA LEU A 86 13.63 11.75 -4.60
C LEU A 86 13.57 11.73 -6.13
N PRO A 87 12.87 10.76 -6.74
CA PRO A 87 12.59 10.80 -8.16
C PRO A 87 11.77 12.04 -8.56
N ASP A 88 11.99 12.58 -9.76
CA ASP A 88 11.28 13.78 -10.25
C ASP A 88 9.75 13.65 -10.30
N TRP A 89 9.25 12.41 -10.35
CA TRP A 89 7.81 12.10 -10.36
C TRP A 89 7.21 12.00 -8.95
N ALA A 90 8.03 11.98 -7.90
CA ALA A 90 7.55 11.92 -6.52
C ALA A 90 6.79 13.21 -6.17
N GLY A 91 5.58 13.03 -5.64
CA GLY A 91 4.72 14.14 -5.22
C GLY A 91 4.92 14.48 -3.74
N THR A 92 3.83 14.93 -3.11
CA THR A 92 3.78 15.23 -1.68
C THR A 92 4.12 14.01 -0.83
N GLU A 93 4.93 14.21 0.20
CA GLU A 93 5.20 13.17 1.19
C GLU A 93 3.97 12.91 2.07
N VAL A 94 3.57 11.64 2.17
CA VAL A 94 2.35 11.21 2.88
C VAL A 94 2.62 10.15 3.94
N THR A 95 3.87 9.94 4.34
CA THR A 95 4.34 8.88 5.26
C THR A 95 3.51 8.79 6.55
N ASP A 96 3.25 9.92 7.19
CA ASP A 96 2.51 10.00 8.45
C ASP A 96 0.98 10.17 8.28
N GLN A 97 0.51 10.17 7.03
CA GLN A 97 -0.89 10.46 6.72
C GLN A 97 -1.71 9.16 6.67
N VAL A 98 -2.28 8.78 7.81
CA VAL A 98 -3.06 7.54 8.02
C VAL A 98 -4.12 7.29 6.92
N ARG A 99 -4.69 8.33 6.32
CA ARG A 99 -5.70 8.19 5.26
C ARG A 99 -5.20 7.43 4.02
N TYR A 100 -3.90 7.47 3.75
CA TYR A 100 -3.28 6.76 2.62
C TYR A 100 -2.97 5.28 2.93
N TYR A 101 -3.14 4.83 4.18
CA TYR A 101 -2.86 3.44 4.54
C TYR A 101 -3.92 2.52 3.95
N ASN A 102 -3.54 1.32 3.48
CA ASN A 102 -4.47 0.35 2.88
C ASN A 102 -5.69 0.05 3.77
N LEU A 103 -5.50 0.01 5.10
CA LEU A 103 -6.60 -0.18 6.04
C LEU A 103 -7.60 0.99 6.01
N ALA A 104 -7.11 2.23 5.94
CA ALA A 104 -7.95 3.42 5.86
C ALA A 104 -8.64 3.50 4.49
N LEU A 105 -7.92 3.23 3.40
CA LEU A 105 -8.48 3.17 2.04
C LEU A 105 -9.54 2.08 1.88
N ALA A 106 -9.38 0.96 2.57
CA ALA A 106 -10.37 -0.11 2.61
C ALA A 106 -11.67 0.35 3.30
N ALA A 107 -11.56 1.13 4.38
CA ALA A 107 -12.71 1.63 5.14
C ALA A 107 -13.35 2.88 4.49
N HIS A 108 -12.54 3.77 3.93
CA HIS A 108 -12.95 5.03 3.29
C HIS A 108 -12.19 5.22 1.96
N PRO A 109 -12.70 4.62 0.87
CA PRO A 109 -12.02 4.63 -0.42
C PRO A 109 -11.83 6.03 -1.00
N TYR A 110 -10.79 6.20 -1.82
CA TYR A 110 -10.42 7.46 -2.47
C TYR A 110 -11.58 8.12 -3.23
N ALA A 111 -12.46 7.32 -3.86
CA ALA A 111 -13.65 7.83 -4.53
C ALA A 111 -14.58 8.64 -3.60
N ARG A 112 -14.52 8.41 -2.28
CA ARG A 112 -15.35 9.10 -1.27
C ARG A 112 -14.67 10.30 -0.61
N TRP A 113 -13.39 10.54 -0.92
CA TRP A 113 -12.65 11.66 -0.36
C TRP A 113 -13.21 12.99 -0.86
N SER A 114 -13.31 13.96 0.05
CA SER A 114 -13.59 15.35 -0.26
C SER A 114 -12.45 16.00 -1.06
N ALA A 115 -12.74 17.15 -1.68
CA ALA A 115 -11.72 17.94 -2.36
C ALA A 115 -10.57 18.36 -1.43
N ALA A 116 -10.87 18.58 -0.15
CA ALA A 116 -9.85 18.91 0.85
C ALA A 116 -8.94 17.72 1.16
N GLU A 117 -9.48 16.50 1.24
CA GLU A 117 -8.69 15.28 1.50
C GLU A 117 -7.80 14.87 0.33
N ARG A 118 -8.21 15.21 -0.90
CA ARG A 118 -7.43 15.00 -2.14
C ARG A 118 -6.43 16.12 -2.41
N GLY A 119 -6.55 17.24 -1.72
CA GLY A 119 -5.57 18.33 -1.80
C GLY A 119 -4.23 17.92 -1.18
N PRO A 120 -3.13 18.58 -1.58
CA PRO A 120 -1.83 18.41 -0.95
C PRO A 120 -1.84 18.79 0.54
#